data_AF-A0A3B0U891-F1
#
_entry.id   AF-A0A3B0U891-F1
#
_cell.length_a   1.000
_cell.length_b   1.000
_cell.length_c   1.000
_cell.angle_alpha   90.00
_cell.angle_beta   90.00
_cell.angle_gamma   90.00
#
_symmetry.space_group_name_H-M   'P 1'
#
loop_
_entity.id
_entity.type
_entity.pdbx_description
1 polymer ?
#
loop_
_entity_poly.entity_id
_entity_poly.type
_entity_poly.pdbx_seq_one_letter_code
_entity_poly.pdbx_strand_id
1 'polypeptide(L)'
;MEHVQTARKFISPAIIWGVGLGVTFAVGAALLFFGAVSYFGNVEYERAQSRVSLYRSTLIGALQRFQHLPFILAQDPYVIAGAAGIDREGLNIRLADFAKSANLDAIYLMDKTGQTVSASNFGDEVTFLGQNYGFRPYFKDALAGKRGEFFGIGATTLKPGYFIAEQVLDPNGEILGVIALKLDLSDLTSAWREGGETVFASNDDGVVVLSSQESWRYQTLFPIGEARRQAIALERQFANEPLMELGWRAYENTRVELNGRNYIY
;
A
#
# COMPACT_ATOMS: atom_id res chain seq x y z
N MET A 1 1.26 -81.86 -44.51
CA MET A 1 0.60 -80.73 -45.19
C MET A 1 -0.44 -80.18 -44.22
N GLU A 2 -0.08 -79.15 -43.47
CA GLU A 2 -1.00 -78.49 -42.53
C GLU A 2 -0.94 -76.99 -42.85
N HIS A 3 -1.93 -76.51 -43.62
CA HIS A 3 -2.06 -75.10 -43.94
C HIS A 3 -2.76 -74.39 -42.79
N VAL A 4 -1.98 -73.78 -41.89
CA VAL A 4 -2.51 -72.84 -40.90
C VAL A 4 -2.90 -71.55 -41.62
N GLN A 5 -4.18 -71.39 -41.94
CA GLN A 5 -4.74 -70.12 -42.41
C GLN A 5 -4.79 -69.13 -41.24
N THR A 6 -3.83 -68.20 -41.19
CA THR A 6 -3.91 -67.00 -40.35
C THR A 6 -5.08 -66.12 -40.82
N ALA A 7 -6.20 -66.16 -40.10
CA ALA A 7 -7.33 -65.26 -40.30
C ALA A 7 -6.91 -63.82 -39.95
N ARG A 8 -6.64 -62.99 -40.97
CA ARG A 8 -6.49 -61.54 -40.81
C ARG A 8 -7.87 -60.97 -40.45
N LYS A 9 -8.05 -60.51 -39.20
CA LYS A 9 -9.22 -59.71 -38.80
C LYS A 9 -9.28 -58.44 -39.66
N PHE A 10 -10.20 -58.40 -40.62
CA PHE A 10 -10.52 -57.19 -41.37
C PHE A 10 -11.35 -56.26 -40.49
N ILE A 11 -10.78 -55.12 -40.12
CA ILE A 11 -11.52 -54.03 -39.47
C ILE A 11 -12.44 -53.42 -40.53
N SER A 12 -13.74 -53.26 -40.23
CA SER A 12 -14.67 -52.72 -41.21
C SER A 12 -14.37 -51.24 -41.51
N PRO A 13 -14.53 -50.78 -42.76
CA PRO A 13 -14.28 -49.38 -43.13
C PRO A 13 -15.08 -48.39 -42.27
N ALA A 14 -16.30 -48.76 -41.87
CA ALA A 14 -17.16 -47.94 -41.01
C ALA A 14 -16.53 -47.67 -39.62
N ILE A 15 -15.79 -48.64 -39.05
CA ILE A 15 -15.07 -48.45 -37.80
C ILE A 15 -13.90 -47.46 -37.99
N ILE A 16 -13.19 -47.54 -39.12
CA ILE A 16 -12.07 -46.64 -39.43
C ILE A 16 -12.58 -45.19 -39.60
N TRP A 17 -13.67 -44.99 -40.34
CA TRP A 17 -14.29 -43.67 -40.52
C TRP A 17 -14.87 -43.11 -39.21
N GLY A 18 -15.51 -43.95 -38.39
CA GLY A 18 -16.03 -43.55 -37.08
C GLY A 18 -14.93 -43.12 -36.11
N VAL A 19 -13.81 -43.85 -36.07
CA VAL A 19 -12.64 -43.48 -35.25
C VAL A 19 -12.02 -42.17 -35.77
N GLY A 20 -11.89 -41.99 -37.09
CA GLY A 20 -11.35 -40.75 -37.67
C GLY A 20 -12.18 -39.51 -37.35
N LEU A 21 -13.52 -39.61 -37.44
CA LEU A 21 -14.44 -38.54 -37.06
C LEU A 21 -14.36 -38.23 -35.55
N GLY A 22 -14.30 -39.25 -34.71
CA GLY A 22 -14.13 -39.09 -33.26
C GLY A 22 -12.84 -38.37 -32.89
N VAL A 23 -11.73 -38.72 -33.52
CA VAL A 23 -10.44 -38.04 -33.32
C VAL A 23 -10.49 -36.60 -33.79
N THR A 24 -11.08 -36.33 -34.95
CA THR A 24 -11.19 -34.96 -35.50
C THR A 24 -12.03 -34.06 -34.59
N PHE A 25 -13.16 -34.58 -34.10
CA PHE A 25 -14.00 -33.87 -33.15
C PHE A 25 -13.27 -33.61 -31.83
N ALA A 26 -12.56 -34.61 -31.28
CA ALA A 26 -11.80 -34.47 -30.05
C ALA A 26 -10.68 -33.42 -30.18
N VAL A 27 -9.95 -33.40 -31.31
CA VAL A 27 -8.92 -32.40 -31.60
C VAL A 27 -9.54 -31.01 -31.75
N GLY A 28 -10.65 -30.88 -32.47
CA GLY A 28 -11.37 -29.61 -32.61
C GLY A 28 -11.87 -29.06 -31.26
N ALA A 29 -12.45 -29.93 -30.43
CA ALA A 29 -12.89 -29.58 -29.08
C ALA A 29 -11.72 -29.17 -28.18
N ALA A 30 -10.59 -29.89 -28.25
CA ALA A 30 -9.38 -29.55 -27.52
C ALA A 30 -8.82 -28.18 -27.97
N LEU A 31 -8.71 -27.92 -29.27
CA LEU A 31 -8.25 -26.63 -29.80
C LEU A 31 -9.15 -25.47 -29.38
N LEU A 32 -10.47 -25.65 -29.44
CA LEU A 32 -11.42 -24.64 -28.95
C LEU A 32 -11.30 -24.43 -27.45
N PHE A 33 -11.15 -25.49 -26.67
CA PHE A 33 -10.97 -25.40 -25.22
C PHE A 33 -9.68 -24.67 -24.86
N PHE A 34 -8.53 -25.08 -25.42
CA PHE A 34 -7.24 -24.41 -25.17
C PHE A 34 -7.22 -22.98 -25.70
N GLY A 35 -7.83 -22.73 -26.86
CA GLY A 35 -7.99 -21.39 -27.42
C GLY A 35 -8.84 -20.49 -26.54
N ALA A 36 -9.97 -20.99 -26.03
CA ALA A 36 -10.83 -20.27 -25.09
C ALA A 36 -10.10 -19.99 -23.76
N VAL A 37 -9.45 -20.99 -23.17
CA VAL A 37 -8.69 -20.82 -21.91
C VAL A 37 -7.58 -19.76 -22.08
N SER A 38 -6.86 -19.78 -23.20
CA SER A 38 -5.82 -18.78 -23.50
C SER A 38 -6.41 -17.39 -23.70
N TYR A 39 -7.47 -17.27 -24.50
CA TYR A 39 -8.14 -15.99 -24.76
C TYR A 39 -8.73 -15.37 -23.49
N PHE A 40 -9.51 -16.13 -22.72
CA PHE A 40 -10.07 -15.66 -21.46
C PHE A 40 -8.98 -15.37 -20.42
N GLY A 41 -7.90 -16.15 -20.39
CA GLY A 41 -6.75 -15.86 -19.53
C GLY A 41 -6.11 -14.50 -19.84
N ASN A 42 -5.90 -14.19 -21.12
CA ASN A 42 -5.35 -12.89 -21.53
C ASN A 42 -6.31 -11.73 -21.24
N VAL A 43 -7.61 -11.90 -21.49
CA VAL A 43 -8.63 -10.88 -21.18
C VAL A 43 -8.70 -10.60 -19.67
N GLU A 44 -8.67 -11.63 -18.83
CA GLU A 44 -8.65 -11.45 -17.37
C GLU A 44 -7.34 -10.79 -16.90
N TYR A 45 -6.20 -11.09 -17.53
CA TYR A 45 -4.94 -10.41 -17.25
C TYR A 45 -4.97 -8.92 -17.61
N GLU A 46 -5.47 -8.57 -18.80
CA GLU A 46 -5.63 -7.17 -19.22
C GLU A 46 -6.58 -6.40 -18.29
N ARG A 47 -7.65 -7.06 -17.83
CA ARG A 47 -8.57 -6.51 -16.82
C ARG A 47 -7.88 -6.30 -15.48
N ALA A 48 -7.10 -7.27 -15.01
CA ALA A 48 -6.33 -7.16 -13.77
C ALA A 48 -5.33 -5.99 -13.83
N GLN A 49 -4.57 -5.87 -14.92
CA GLN A 49 -3.64 -4.75 -15.14
C GLN A 49 -4.35 -3.39 -15.18
N SER A 50 -5.51 -3.31 -15.85
CA SER A 50 -6.33 -2.10 -15.88
C SER A 50 -6.82 -1.71 -14.48
N ARG A 51 -7.25 -2.68 -13.68
CA ARG A 51 -7.67 -2.47 -12.28
C ARG A 51 -6.50 -2.02 -11.41
N VAL A 52 -5.35 -2.68 -11.49
CA VAL A 52 -4.13 -2.26 -10.75
C VAL A 52 -3.75 -0.83 -11.11
N SER A 53 -3.79 -0.46 -12.39
CA SER A 53 -3.53 0.90 -12.86
C SER A 53 -4.52 1.91 -12.27
N LEU A 54 -5.82 1.57 -12.22
CA LEU A 54 -6.85 2.40 -11.61
C LEU A 54 -6.59 2.60 -10.10
N TYR A 55 -6.41 1.51 -9.34
CA TYR A 55 -6.19 1.59 -7.89
C TYR A 55 -4.90 2.33 -7.55
N ARG A 56 -3.82 2.07 -8.29
CA ARG A 56 -2.58 2.85 -8.20
C ARG A 56 -2.84 4.33 -8.42
N SER A 57 -3.61 4.69 -9.44
CA SER A 57 -3.94 6.09 -9.74
C SER A 57 -4.78 6.73 -8.62
N THR A 58 -5.73 5.98 -8.02
CA THR A 58 -6.51 6.49 -6.88
C THR A 58 -5.65 6.71 -5.63
N LEU A 59 -4.72 5.81 -5.33
CA LEU A 59 -3.77 5.96 -4.23
C LEU A 59 -2.84 7.16 -4.47
N ILE A 60 -2.24 7.24 -5.66
CA ILE A 60 -1.37 8.37 -6.03
C ILE A 60 -2.15 9.69 -5.95
N GLY A 61 -3.38 9.74 -6.46
CA GLY A 61 -4.21 10.94 -6.38
C GLY A 61 -4.53 11.35 -4.93
N ALA A 62 -4.82 10.39 -4.06
CA ALA A 62 -5.05 10.64 -2.63
C ALA A 62 -3.80 11.23 -1.94
N LEU A 63 -2.61 10.70 -2.25
CA LEU A 63 -1.34 11.19 -1.69
C LEU A 63 -0.91 12.54 -2.28
N GLN A 64 -0.99 12.70 -3.61
CA GLN A 64 -0.58 13.91 -4.32
C GLN A 64 -1.39 15.14 -3.92
N ARG A 65 -2.67 14.97 -3.54
CA ARG A 65 -3.52 16.07 -3.05
C ARG A 65 -2.87 16.87 -1.92
N PHE A 66 -2.05 16.23 -1.10
CA PHE A 66 -1.47 16.83 0.11
C PHE A 66 0.04 17.04 0.02
N GLN A 67 0.69 16.61 -1.07
CA GLN A 67 2.15 16.62 -1.20
C GLN A 67 2.78 18.02 -1.12
N HIS A 68 2.02 19.09 -1.39
CA HIS A 68 2.54 20.47 -1.39
C HIS A 68 2.28 21.22 -0.08
N LEU A 69 1.33 20.76 0.72
CA LEU A 69 0.89 21.48 1.91
C LEU A 69 1.99 21.63 2.98
N PRO A 70 2.81 20.61 3.30
CA PRO A 70 3.93 20.76 4.26
C PRO A 70 4.90 21.86 3.83
N PHE A 71 5.24 21.91 2.54
CA PHE A 71 6.14 22.92 1.98
C PHE A 71 5.57 24.34 2.07
N ILE A 72 4.27 24.50 1.82
CA ILE A 72 3.60 25.80 1.99
C ILE A 72 3.58 26.21 3.46
N LEU A 73 3.23 25.28 4.36
CA LEU A 73 3.21 25.54 5.81
C LEU A 73 4.60 25.87 6.34
N ALA A 74 5.66 25.23 5.83
CA ALA A 74 7.04 25.51 6.22
C ALA A 74 7.48 26.95 5.89
N GLN A 75 6.81 27.61 4.94
CA GLN A 75 7.05 29.01 4.57
C GLN A 75 6.04 29.99 5.22
N ASP A 76 5.02 29.49 5.92
CA ASP A 76 4.01 30.33 6.55
C ASP A 76 4.63 31.07 7.76
N PRO A 77 4.56 32.42 7.80
CA PRO A 77 5.13 33.22 8.89
C PRO A 77 4.67 32.80 10.29
N TYR A 78 3.46 32.28 10.44
CA TYR A 78 2.94 31.81 11.72
C TYR A 78 3.59 30.51 12.17
N VAL A 79 3.92 29.57 11.27
CA VAL A 79 4.66 28.36 11.69
C VAL A 79 6.14 28.65 11.90
N ILE A 80 6.74 29.55 11.11
CA ILE A 80 8.11 30.04 11.36
C ILE A 80 8.18 30.71 12.75
N ALA A 81 7.24 31.60 13.06
CA ALA A 81 7.14 32.24 14.38
C ALA A 81 6.93 31.21 15.50
N GLY A 82 6.01 30.26 15.32
CA GLY A 82 5.78 29.17 16.27
C GLY A 82 7.01 28.29 16.52
N ALA A 83 7.78 28.02 15.46
CA ALA A 83 9.03 27.27 15.53
C ALA A 83 10.10 28.05 16.32
N ALA A 84 10.14 29.36 16.15
CA ALA A 84 10.96 30.28 16.95
C ALA A 84 10.43 30.49 18.40
N GLY A 85 9.30 29.88 18.77
CA GLY A 85 8.74 29.96 20.13
C GLY A 85 7.70 31.07 20.33
N ILE A 86 7.25 31.71 19.26
CA ILE A 86 6.31 32.85 19.30
C ILE A 86 4.91 32.36 18.95
N ASP A 87 3.93 32.68 19.80
CA ASP A 87 2.49 32.44 19.56
C ASP A 87 2.12 30.98 19.18
N ARG A 88 2.66 30.00 19.92
CA ARG A 88 2.35 28.58 19.70
C ARG A 88 0.89 28.22 19.95
N GLU A 89 0.21 28.96 20.82
CA GLU A 89 -1.22 28.80 21.09
C GLU A 89 -2.07 29.29 19.93
N GLY A 90 -1.77 30.47 19.36
CA GLY A 90 -2.41 30.93 18.13
C GLY A 90 -2.15 29.98 16.96
N LEU A 91 -0.95 29.43 16.87
CA LEU A 91 -0.62 28.43 15.86
C LEU A 91 -1.46 27.14 16.03
N ASN A 92 -1.69 26.66 17.25
CA ASN A 92 -2.54 25.49 17.49
C ASN A 92 -3.94 25.64 16.87
N ILE A 93 -4.59 26.79 17.11
CA ILE A 93 -5.91 27.10 16.57
C ILE A 93 -5.88 27.12 15.04
N ARG A 94 -4.89 27.81 14.46
CA ARG A 94 -4.71 27.88 13.00
C ARG A 94 -4.52 26.50 12.37
N LEU A 95 -3.69 25.66 12.97
CA LEU A 95 -3.45 24.30 12.49
C LEU A 95 -4.70 23.42 12.61
N ALA A 96 -5.51 23.61 13.65
CA ALA A 96 -6.81 22.93 13.80
C ALA A 96 -7.78 23.29 12.66
N ASP A 97 -7.90 24.57 12.33
CA ASP A 97 -8.75 25.04 11.23
C ASP A 97 -8.29 24.48 9.88
N PHE A 98 -6.97 24.44 9.65
CA PHE A 98 -6.39 23.85 8.45
C PHE A 98 -6.61 22.34 8.36
N ALA A 99 -6.37 21.61 9.44
CA ALA A 99 -6.59 20.17 9.48
C ALA A 99 -8.05 19.83 9.17
N LYS A 100 -8.99 20.55 9.79
CA LYS A 100 -10.43 20.38 9.56
C LYS A 100 -10.82 20.70 8.11
N SER A 101 -10.34 21.82 7.57
CA SER A 101 -10.69 22.24 6.20
C SER A 101 -10.11 21.32 5.13
N ALA A 102 -8.93 20.75 5.38
CA ALA A 102 -8.24 19.85 4.48
C ALA A 102 -8.61 18.37 4.69
N ASN A 103 -9.42 18.03 5.70
CA ASN A 103 -9.74 16.67 6.12
C ASN A 103 -8.49 15.83 6.43
N LEU A 104 -7.61 16.40 7.26
CA LEU A 104 -6.38 15.75 7.75
C LEU A 104 -6.59 15.20 9.16
N ASP A 105 -5.94 14.09 9.48
CA ASP A 105 -5.98 13.51 10.84
C ASP A 105 -5.21 14.42 11.81
N ALA A 106 -4.06 14.96 11.39
CA ALA A 106 -3.35 15.98 12.17
C ALA A 106 -2.40 16.84 11.33
N ILE A 107 -2.13 18.05 11.82
CA ILE A 107 -1.00 18.91 11.43
C ILE A 107 -0.27 19.30 12.71
N TYR A 108 1.06 19.21 12.73
CA TYR A 108 1.82 19.49 13.94
C TYR A 108 3.24 19.93 13.63
N LEU A 109 3.75 20.83 14.47
CA LEU A 109 5.07 21.42 14.40
C LEU A 109 5.95 20.80 15.49
N MET A 110 7.13 20.32 15.10
CA MET A 110 8.14 19.80 16.00
C MET A 110 9.36 20.71 16.02
N ASP A 111 10.00 20.81 17.18
CA ASP A 111 11.34 21.41 17.29
C ASP A 111 12.43 20.49 16.73
N LYS A 112 13.70 20.94 16.78
CA LYS A 112 14.86 20.20 16.25
C LYS A 112 15.13 18.86 16.97
N THR A 113 14.54 18.63 18.14
CA THR A 113 14.65 17.37 18.89
C THR A 113 13.52 16.40 18.58
N GLY A 114 12.52 16.85 17.82
CA GLY A 114 11.31 16.11 17.49
C GLY A 114 10.20 16.27 18.52
N GLN A 115 10.32 17.18 19.51
CA GLN A 115 9.22 17.46 20.42
C GLN A 115 8.19 18.34 19.71
N THR A 116 6.92 17.91 19.74
CA THR A 116 5.81 18.65 19.17
C THR A 116 5.47 19.86 20.04
N VAL A 117 5.62 21.06 19.46
CA VAL A 117 5.42 22.34 20.14
C VAL A 117 4.11 23.03 19.77
N SER A 118 3.50 22.65 18.63
CA SER A 118 2.14 23.01 18.26
C SER A 118 1.48 21.86 17.50
N ALA A 119 0.17 21.66 17.68
CA ALA A 119 -0.58 20.59 17.03
C ALA A 119 -2.04 21.01 16.77
N SER A 120 -2.62 20.50 15.69
CA SER A 120 -4.02 20.72 15.32
C SER A 120 -5.00 20.03 16.27
N ASN A 121 -4.58 18.92 16.88
CA ASN A 121 -5.36 18.16 17.86
C ASN A 121 -4.98 18.51 19.31
N PHE A 122 -4.58 19.76 19.56
CA PHE A 122 -4.16 20.23 20.89
C PHE A 122 -5.26 20.12 21.96
N GLY A 123 -6.53 20.19 21.57
CA GLY A 123 -7.70 20.11 22.46
C GLY A 123 -8.27 18.70 22.64
N ASP A 124 -7.72 17.70 21.94
CA ASP A 124 -8.21 16.32 21.99
C ASP A 124 -7.60 15.58 23.19
N GLU A 125 -8.32 14.57 23.71
CA GLU A 125 -7.81 13.71 24.79
C GLU A 125 -6.49 13.02 24.39
N VAL A 126 -6.42 12.57 23.13
CA VAL A 126 -5.20 11.98 22.54
C VAL A 126 -4.55 13.03 21.63
N THR A 127 -3.69 13.86 22.23
CA THR A 127 -3.02 14.96 21.53
C THR A 127 -1.59 14.63 21.12
N PHE A 128 -1.11 15.25 20.04
CA PHE A 128 0.30 15.20 19.67
C PHE A 128 1.14 16.23 20.42
N LEU A 129 0.52 17.26 21.00
CA LEU A 129 1.24 18.32 21.70
C LEU A 129 2.08 17.73 22.85
N GLY A 130 3.37 18.12 22.91
CA GLY A 130 4.32 17.65 23.92
C GLY A 130 4.93 16.27 23.66
N GLN A 131 4.38 15.48 22.74
CA GLN A 131 4.96 14.18 22.35
C GLN A 131 6.26 14.37 21.56
N ASN A 132 7.15 13.37 21.60
CA ASN A 132 8.38 13.39 20.83
C ASN A 132 8.36 12.33 19.72
N TYR A 133 8.65 12.76 18.50
CA TYR A 133 8.72 11.91 17.31
C TYR A 133 10.09 11.96 16.61
N GLY A 134 11.14 12.38 17.32
CA GLY A 134 12.51 12.50 16.79
C GLY A 134 13.09 11.18 16.26
N PHE A 135 12.54 10.05 16.72
CA PHE A 135 12.92 8.71 16.26
C PHE A 135 12.32 8.33 14.90
N ARG A 136 11.26 9.03 14.44
CA ARG A 136 10.51 8.68 13.23
C ARG A 136 11.28 9.03 11.95
N PRO A 137 11.24 8.17 10.91
CA PRO A 137 11.92 8.43 9.63
C PRO A 137 11.53 9.77 8.98
N TYR A 138 10.23 10.08 8.89
CA TYR A 138 9.77 11.35 8.30
C TYR A 138 10.37 12.59 8.97
N PHE A 139 10.58 12.54 10.29
CA PHE A 139 11.19 13.65 11.02
C PHE A 139 12.68 13.74 10.71
N LYS A 140 13.39 12.60 10.74
CA LYS A 140 14.83 12.54 10.47
C LYS A 140 15.17 13.01 9.05
N ASP A 141 14.39 12.56 8.07
CA ASP A 141 14.57 12.95 6.67
C ASP A 141 14.31 14.44 6.48
N ALA A 142 13.19 14.95 7.03
CA ALA A 142 12.86 16.38 7.06
C ALA A 142 13.97 17.22 7.69
N LEU A 143 14.45 16.83 8.87
CA LEU A 143 15.51 17.54 9.57
C LEU A 143 16.85 17.54 8.79
N ALA A 144 17.08 16.51 7.96
CA ALA A 144 18.24 16.42 7.07
C ALA A 144 18.06 17.19 5.74
N GLY A 145 16.98 17.97 5.60
CA GLY A 145 16.67 18.77 4.41
C GLY A 145 16.12 17.99 3.22
N LYS A 146 15.67 16.75 3.45
CA LYS A 146 14.90 15.98 2.47
C LYS A 146 13.44 16.02 2.85
N ARG A 147 12.52 15.88 1.91
CA ARG A 147 11.13 15.63 2.28
C ARG A 147 11.04 14.30 3.05
N GLY A 148 10.37 14.34 4.20
CA GLY A 148 10.10 13.14 4.99
C GLY A 148 8.77 12.52 4.58
N GLU A 149 8.79 11.22 4.26
CA GLU A 149 7.60 10.45 3.93
C GLU A 149 7.64 9.11 4.65
N PHE A 150 6.52 8.72 5.26
CA PHE A 150 6.49 7.52 6.09
C PHE A 150 5.08 6.99 6.24
N PHE A 151 4.89 5.69 6.06
CA PHE A 151 3.69 5.00 6.51
C PHE A 151 3.95 4.32 7.85
N GLY A 152 3.03 4.46 8.79
CA GLY A 152 3.07 3.68 10.02
C GLY A 152 1.81 3.81 10.87
N ILE A 153 1.79 3.05 11.95
CA ILE A 153 0.80 3.17 13.02
C ILE A 153 1.23 4.33 13.93
N GLY A 154 0.33 5.30 14.13
CA GLY A 154 0.58 6.44 15.02
C GLY A 154 0.97 5.96 16.41
N ALA A 155 2.09 6.44 16.95
CA ALA A 155 2.57 6.01 18.27
C ALA A 155 1.61 6.44 19.39
N THR A 156 0.86 7.49 19.14
CA THR A 156 -0.04 8.13 20.12
C THR A 156 -1.49 7.74 19.85
N THR A 157 -1.95 7.85 18.59
CA THR A 157 -3.36 7.53 18.25
C THR A 157 -3.62 6.04 18.01
N LEU A 158 -2.59 5.22 17.82
CA LEU A 158 -2.68 3.82 17.40
C LEU A 158 -3.46 3.59 16.10
N LYS A 159 -3.67 4.65 15.32
CA LYS A 159 -4.31 4.60 14.00
C LYS A 159 -3.25 4.63 12.91
N PRO A 160 -3.37 3.80 11.86
CA PRO A 160 -2.50 3.92 10.69
C PRO A 160 -2.61 5.29 10.05
N GLY A 161 -1.55 5.72 9.38
CA GLY A 161 -1.56 6.94 8.60
C GLY A 161 -0.33 7.08 7.73
N TYR A 162 -0.45 7.99 6.75
CA TYR A 162 0.67 8.46 5.96
C TYR A 162 1.15 9.80 6.51
N PHE A 163 2.45 9.89 6.79
CA PHE A 163 3.10 11.05 7.38
C PHE A 163 3.95 11.72 6.32
N ILE A 164 3.78 13.03 6.16
CA ILE A 164 4.58 13.86 5.26
C ILE A 164 5.14 15.01 6.08
N ALA A 165 6.43 15.28 5.94
CA ALA A 165 7.11 16.29 6.73
C ALA A 165 8.08 17.12 5.89
N GLU A 166 8.23 18.39 6.28
CA GLU A 166 9.13 19.34 5.66
C GLU A 166 9.87 20.15 6.73
N GLN A 167 11.13 20.50 6.44
CA GLN A 167 11.90 21.39 7.31
C GLN A 167 11.30 22.79 7.36
N VAL A 168 11.31 23.41 8.54
CA VAL A 168 10.99 24.82 8.74
C VAL A 168 12.29 25.57 8.94
N LEU A 169 12.54 26.57 8.11
CA LEU A 169 13.74 27.40 8.15
C LEU A 169 13.40 28.83 8.60
N ASP A 170 14.36 29.48 9.23
CA ASP A 170 14.32 30.93 9.42
C ASP A 170 14.67 31.66 8.09
N PRO A 171 14.51 33.00 8.03
CA PRO A 171 14.87 33.77 6.84
C PRO A 171 16.35 33.72 6.43
N ASN A 172 17.25 33.29 7.34
CA ASN A 172 18.67 33.14 7.08
C ASN A 172 19.04 31.71 6.62
N GLY A 173 18.07 30.79 6.57
CA GLY A 173 18.26 29.40 6.20
C GLY A 173 18.62 28.47 7.37
N GLU A 174 18.55 28.93 8.62
CA GLU A 174 18.75 28.09 9.79
C GLU A 174 17.52 27.23 10.06
N ILE A 175 17.75 25.95 10.38
CA ILE A 175 16.66 25.02 10.70
C ILE A 175 16.05 25.40 12.05
N LEU A 176 14.75 25.67 12.08
CA LEU A 176 13.98 25.93 13.30
C LEU A 176 13.27 24.67 13.82
N GLY A 177 12.84 23.80 12.92
CA GLY A 177 12.09 22.59 13.26
C GLY A 177 11.56 21.86 12.03
N VAL A 178 10.52 21.06 12.24
CA VAL A 178 9.88 20.25 11.19
C VAL A 178 8.37 20.37 11.33
N ILE A 179 7.68 20.74 10.25
CA ILE A 179 6.22 20.69 10.16
C ILE A 179 5.82 19.37 9.52
N ALA A 180 4.82 18.68 10.09
CA ALA A 180 4.35 17.40 9.59
C ALA A 180 2.82 17.34 9.50
N LEU A 181 2.36 16.52 8.56
CA LEU A 181 0.96 16.14 8.37
C LEU A 181 0.80 14.66 8.67
N LYS A 182 -0.38 14.29 9.14
CA LYS A 182 -0.84 12.90 9.17
C LYS A 182 -2.13 12.80 8.36
N LEU A 183 -2.11 11.89 7.39
CA LEU A 183 -3.23 11.56 6.53
C LEU A 183 -3.90 10.28 7.01
N ASP A 184 -5.23 10.31 7.05
CA ASP A 184 -6.03 9.10 7.15
C ASP A 184 -6.29 8.53 5.74
N LEU A 185 -6.05 7.23 5.58
CA LEU A 185 -6.29 6.49 4.33
C LEU A 185 -7.44 5.48 4.48
N SER A 186 -8.18 5.54 5.59
CA SER A 186 -9.34 4.68 5.86
C SER A 186 -10.43 4.81 4.79
N ASP A 187 -10.73 6.03 4.33
CA ASP A 187 -11.69 6.30 3.26
C ASP A 187 -11.29 5.60 1.94
N LEU A 188 -10.01 5.66 1.58
CA LEU A 188 -9.49 4.98 0.39
C LEU A 188 -9.68 3.46 0.49
N THR A 189 -9.33 2.87 1.64
CA THR A 189 -9.50 1.42 1.84
C THR A 189 -10.97 1.00 1.89
N SER A 190 -11.85 1.87 2.39
CA SER A 190 -13.30 1.63 2.41
C SER A 190 -13.88 1.65 1.00
N ALA A 191 -13.49 2.63 0.18
CA ALA A 191 -13.90 2.70 -1.22
C ALA A 191 -13.45 1.46 -2.02
N TRP A 192 -12.24 0.95 -1.78
CA TRP A 192 -11.77 -0.30 -2.41
C TRP A 192 -12.63 -1.51 -2.02
N ARG A 193 -13.00 -1.60 -0.74
CA ARG A 193 -13.87 -2.68 -0.23
C ARG A 193 -15.28 -2.59 -0.80
N GLU A 194 -15.86 -1.40 -0.86
CA GLU A 194 -17.20 -1.15 -1.42
C GLU A 194 -17.26 -1.44 -2.92
N GLY A 195 -16.15 -1.22 -3.64
CA GLY A 195 -16.00 -1.64 -5.04
C GLY A 195 -15.98 -3.16 -5.25
N GLY A 196 -16.01 -3.97 -4.18
CA GLY A 196 -16.01 -5.42 -4.23
C GLY A 196 -14.63 -6.02 -4.56
N GLU A 197 -13.56 -5.25 -4.38
CA GLU A 197 -12.25 -5.56 -4.94
C GLU A 197 -11.29 -6.09 -3.87
N THR A 198 -10.42 -7.00 -4.30
CA THR A 198 -9.39 -7.58 -3.44
C THR A 198 -8.07 -6.93 -3.79
N VAL A 199 -7.74 -5.85 -3.08
CA VAL A 199 -6.59 -4.99 -3.36
C VAL A 199 -5.88 -4.64 -2.06
N PHE A 200 -4.56 -4.55 -2.14
CA PHE A 200 -3.74 -4.06 -1.07
C PHE A 200 -2.54 -3.29 -1.64
N ALA A 201 -1.89 -2.50 -0.80
CA ALA A 201 -0.60 -1.89 -1.07
C ALA A 201 0.39 -2.34 0.00
N SER A 202 1.60 -2.72 -0.43
CA SER A 202 2.72 -3.01 0.46
C SER A 202 3.77 -1.91 0.37
N ASN A 203 4.56 -1.74 1.44
CA ASN A 203 5.77 -0.93 1.39
C ASN A 203 6.95 -1.72 0.79
N ASP A 204 8.13 -1.09 0.73
CA ASP A 204 9.36 -1.70 0.18
C ASP A 204 9.85 -2.92 0.98
N ASP A 205 9.50 -3.01 2.27
CA ASP A 205 9.77 -4.17 3.11
C ASP A 205 8.79 -5.33 2.88
N GLY A 206 7.83 -5.16 1.97
CA GLY A 206 6.77 -6.14 1.69
C GLY A 206 5.71 -6.23 2.78
N VAL A 207 5.62 -5.27 3.69
CA VAL A 207 4.55 -5.20 4.70
C VAL A 207 3.30 -4.60 4.05
N VAL A 208 2.16 -5.28 4.16
CA VAL A 208 0.88 -4.75 3.69
C VAL A 208 0.43 -3.57 4.57
N VAL A 209 0.42 -2.38 3.99
CA VAL A 209 0.12 -1.12 4.68
C VAL A 209 -1.34 -0.67 4.50
N LEU A 210 -1.92 -0.96 3.33
CA LEU A 210 -3.33 -0.68 3.02
C LEU A 210 -3.94 -1.96 2.46
N SER A 211 -5.18 -2.29 2.81
CA SER A 211 -5.88 -3.44 2.24
C SER A 211 -7.39 -3.26 2.33
N SER A 212 -8.10 -3.75 1.31
CA SER A 212 -9.56 -3.93 1.36
C SER A 212 -9.98 -5.09 2.29
N GLN A 213 -9.05 -6.01 2.60
CA GLN A 213 -9.23 -7.05 3.61
C GLN A 213 -8.45 -6.72 4.88
N GLU A 214 -9.15 -6.35 5.95
CA GLU A 214 -8.53 -5.91 7.21
C GLU A 214 -7.57 -6.94 7.80
N SER A 215 -7.88 -8.24 7.65
CA SER A 215 -7.05 -9.32 8.15
C SER A 215 -5.67 -9.38 7.50
N TRP A 216 -5.48 -8.84 6.29
CA TRP A 216 -4.19 -8.87 5.59
C TRP A 216 -3.26 -7.74 6.00
N ARG A 217 -3.79 -6.72 6.67
CA ARG A 217 -3.01 -5.55 7.08
C ARG A 217 -1.90 -5.97 8.05
N TYR A 218 -0.72 -5.41 7.83
CA TYR A 218 0.52 -5.68 8.59
C TYR A 218 1.08 -7.10 8.43
N GLN A 219 0.50 -7.92 7.57
CA GLN A 219 1.16 -9.16 7.16
C GLN A 219 2.25 -8.87 6.11
N THR A 220 3.22 -9.78 5.97
CA THR A 220 4.36 -9.61 5.08
C THR A 220 4.25 -10.51 3.86
N LEU A 221 4.62 -10.01 2.69
CA LEU A 221 4.65 -10.79 1.44
C LEU A 221 5.80 -11.81 1.44
N PHE A 222 6.87 -11.52 2.17
CA PHE A 222 8.05 -12.37 2.30
C PHE A 222 8.65 -12.22 3.71
N PRO A 223 9.54 -13.14 4.13
CA PRO A 223 10.22 -13.02 5.41
C PRO A 223 11.05 -11.72 5.49
N ILE A 224 10.85 -10.93 6.54
CA ILE A 224 11.70 -9.77 6.84
C ILE A 224 12.93 -10.24 7.60
N GLY A 225 14.12 -9.83 7.15
CA GLY A 225 15.38 -10.12 7.84
C GLY A 225 15.48 -9.47 9.22
N GLU A 226 16.19 -10.11 10.14
CA GLU A 226 16.26 -9.71 11.55
C GLU A 226 16.70 -8.26 11.76
N ALA A 227 17.75 -7.81 11.06
CA ALA A 227 18.24 -6.44 11.15
C ALA A 227 17.16 -5.41 10.74
N ARG A 228 16.35 -5.72 9.72
CA ARG A 228 15.26 -4.83 9.29
C ARG A 228 14.09 -4.87 10.28
N ARG A 229 13.76 -6.03 10.86
CA ARG A 229 12.76 -6.12 11.94
C ARG A 229 13.15 -5.25 13.13
N GLN A 230 14.42 -5.27 13.52
CA GLN A 230 14.94 -4.41 14.60
C GLN A 230 14.82 -2.91 14.24
N ALA A 231 15.15 -2.52 13.01
CA ALA A 231 14.97 -1.15 12.56
C ALA A 231 13.49 -0.70 12.59
N ILE A 232 12.59 -1.52 12.05
CA ILE A 232 11.12 -1.31 12.09
C ILE A 232 10.62 -1.11 13.52
N ALA A 233 11.12 -1.92 14.47
CA ALA A 233 10.79 -1.83 15.89
C ALA A 233 11.30 -0.52 16.53
N LEU A 234 12.54 -0.12 16.25
CA LEU A 234 13.11 1.15 16.71
C LEU A 234 12.36 2.37 16.14
N GLU A 235 11.94 2.27 14.87
CA GLU A 235 11.11 3.27 14.20
C GLU A 235 9.66 3.27 14.72
N ARG A 236 9.28 2.24 15.49
CA ARG A 236 7.91 1.94 15.97
C ARG A 236 6.88 1.92 14.84
N GLN A 237 7.26 1.47 13.67
CA GLN A 237 6.47 1.65 12.45
C GLN A 237 5.13 0.92 12.50
N PHE A 238 5.10 -0.29 13.08
CA PHE A 238 3.90 -1.12 13.18
C PHE A 238 3.53 -1.48 14.61
N ALA A 239 3.84 -0.60 15.58
CA ALA A 239 3.56 -0.83 17.00
C ALA A 239 4.02 -2.23 17.48
N ASN A 240 3.10 -3.08 17.94
CA ASN A 240 3.36 -4.46 18.40
C ASN A 240 2.87 -5.52 17.39
N GLU A 241 2.59 -5.14 16.14
CA GLU A 241 2.15 -6.09 15.13
C GLU A 241 3.21 -7.16 14.89
N PRO A 242 2.83 -8.45 14.86
CA PRO A 242 3.79 -9.56 14.78
C PRO A 242 4.47 -9.69 13.41
N LEU A 243 3.94 -9.01 12.38
CA LEU A 243 4.43 -9.07 11.00
C LEU A 243 4.58 -10.52 10.50
N MET A 244 3.47 -11.27 10.62
CA MET A 244 3.35 -12.65 10.14
C MET A 244 3.27 -12.66 8.61
N GLU A 245 3.72 -13.75 8.00
CA GLU A 245 3.65 -13.90 6.55
C GLU A 245 2.21 -14.12 6.07
N LEU A 246 1.86 -13.43 4.99
CA LEU A 246 0.56 -13.54 4.33
C LEU A 246 0.35 -14.85 3.57
N GLY A 247 1.42 -15.64 3.41
CA GLY A 247 1.43 -16.81 2.55
C GLY A 247 1.41 -16.46 1.07
N TRP A 248 1.97 -15.30 0.70
CA TRP A 248 2.08 -14.82 -0.69
C TRP A 248 3.03 -15.72 -1.49
N ARG A 249 2.49 -16.46 -2.47
CA ARG A 249 3.27 -17.36 -3.35
C ARG A 249 3.06 -16.97 -4.81
N ALA A 250 4.00 -16.22 -5.38
CA ALA A 250 3.94 -15.80 -6.76
C ALA A 250 4.38 -16.93 -7.72
N TYR A 251 3.65 -17.08 -8.82
CA TYR A 251 3.91 -17.98 -9.94
C TYR A 251 3.89 -17.18 -11.26
N GLU A 252 4.84 -17.45 -12.15
CA GLU A 252 4.82 -16.96 -13.55
C GLU A 252 4.63 -15.42 -13.71
N ASN A 253 5.11 -14.62 -12.74
CA ASN A 253 5.04 -13.15 -12.67
C ASN A 253 3.64 -12.51 -12.78
N THR A 254 2.58 -13.29 -12.87
CA THR A 254 1.22 -12.82 -13.17
C THR A 254 0.16 -13.47 -12.28
N ARG A 255 0.54 -14.47 -11.48
CA ARG A 255 -0.36 -15.24 -10.64
C ARG A 255 0.19 -15.38 -9.24
N VAL A 256 -0.69 -15.37 -8.25
CA VAL A 256 -0.32 -15.59 -6.86
C VAL A 256 -1.32 -16.53 -6.19
N GLU A 257 -0.81 -17.47 -5.41
CA GLU A 257 -1.62 -18.22 -4.46
C GLU A 257 -1.59 -17.50 -3.10
N LEU A 258 -2.77 -17.29 -2.54
CA LEU A 258 -2.96 -16.67 -1.23
C LEU A 258 -4.07 -17.40 -0.49
N ASN A 259 -3.74 -18.02 0.65
CA ASN A 259 -4.67 -18.83 1.45
C ASN A 259 -5.42 -19.90 0.64
N GLY A 260 -4.73 -20.58 -0.30
CA GLY A 260 -5.29 -21.62 -1.15
C GLY A 260 -6.19 -21.11 -2.29
N ARG A 261 -6.26 -19.80 -2.52
CA ARG A 261 -6.93 -19.19 -3.68
C ARG A 261 -5.91 -18.60 -4.64
N ASN A 262 -6.15 -18.78 -5.95
CA ASN A 262 -5.31 -18.21 -7.00
C ASN A 262 -5.87 -16.87 -7.47
N TYR A 263 -4.99 -15.87 -7.53
CA TYR A 263 -5.26 -14.53 -8.03
C TYR A 263 -4.36 -14.22 -9.23
N ILE A 264 -4.82 -13.32 -10.10
CA ILE A 264 -4.00 -12.68 -11.13
C ILE A 264 -3.65 -11.29 -10.61
N TYR A 265 -2.38 -10.89 -10.67
CA TYR A 265 -1.89 -9.61 -10.12
C TYR A 265 -0.97 -8.87 -11.09
#